data_AF-A0AAD9F361-F1
#
_entry.id   AF-A0AAD9F361-F1
#
_cell.length_a   1.000
_cell.length_b   1.000
_cell.length_c   1.000
_cell.angle_alpha   90.00
_cell.angle_beta   90.00
_cell.angle_gamma   90.00
#
_symmetry.space_group_name_H-M   'P 1'
#
loop_
_entity.id
_entity.type
_entity.pdbx_description
1 polymer ?
#
loop_
_entity_poly.entity_id
_entity_poly.type
_entity_poly.pdbx_seq_one_letter_code
_entity_poly.pdbx_strand_id
1 'polypeptide(L)'
;MEVKSKVQALSSLRKIPKINEKKIHLDSLKLFNRLIIFAQRDMTVETSLAYELTPFPLSLFSNKDQKMNKANKAGFSKTSLKELTDPLDLTNQSCSTLVVDGGWLLYMVKWEQGQTWQEIANSYLSYVQCLGRRSQKTIVVFDGYSRSPKDHDHIRRTKKSCCDLQIRPDMIHWTPRAKFLDNTNNKSELIHLLSSTFRKHNITVEQCDNDADTSIVREALATATDDSVEVRAEDADVLVMLVHHIPSTNHPLFFTTSKGSYDVRRIREALSERERCYLLFCHAFTGCDTVSAIAGHGKTTLFDRFCAGDIDEHMDIFLDTQATKDAVIQAGTTIFQYIYHAPGTALGEIRHNMFSWKAAAGLIKPETLPPTEGAAAKHSLRAYLQTQDWILLQSMSLNPSDYGWTLGVHGYEPVPTLDPMAPEELLQFTSCNCNGDCSNRRCCCKRNGVKCISACGVCKGISCKNCGHDGGESGEDSEIDS
;
A
#
# COMPACT_ATOMS: atom_id res chain seq x y z
N MET A 1 37.17 5.36 -26.83
CA MET A 1 36.15 4.31 -27.04
C MET A 1 35.07 4.49 -25.98
N GLU A 2 33.99 5.16 -26.34
CA GLU A 2 32.84 5.40 -25.45
C GLU A 2 32.04 4.11 -25.26
N VAL A 3 31.97 3.63 -24.03
CA VAL A 3 31.02 2.58 -23.64
C VAL A 3 29.68 3.25 -23.35
N LYS A 4 28.79 3.27 -24.34
CA LYS A 4 27.39 3.66 -24.14
C LYS A 4 26.72 2.66 -23.20
N SER A 5 26.62 2.99 -21.91
CA SER A 5 25.75 2.27 -20.99
C SER A 5 24.31 2.47 -21.44
N LYS A 6 23.67 1.41 -21.94
CA LYS A 6 22.24 1.41 -22.24
C LYS A 6 21.49 1.44 -20.90
N VAL A 7 20.89 2.57 -20.60
CA VAL A 7 19.89 2.72 -19.52
C VAL A 7 18.77 1.70 -19.78
N GLN A 8 18.62 0.72 -18.88
CA GLN A 8 17.48 -0.19 -18.90
C GLN A 8 16.26 0.55 -18.36
N ALA A 9 15.18 0.62 -19.14
CA ALA A 9 13.92 1.24 -18.74
C ALA A 9 13.25 0.46 -17.60
N LEU A 10 12.48 1.14 -16.73
CA LEU A 10 11.62 0.57 -15.66
C LEU A 10 10.71 -0.60 -16.11
N SER A 11 10.47 -0.74 -17.40
CA SER A 11 9.80 -1.91 -17.99
C SER A 11 10.56 -3.23 -17.83
N SER A 12 11.83 -3.18 -17.45
CA SER A 12 12.70 -4.33 -17.23
C SER A 12 12.49 -5.04 -15.89
N LEU A 13 11.86 -4.39 -14.90
CA LEU A 13 11.46 -4.94 -13.59
C LEU A 13 10.11 -5.68 -13.62
N ARG A 14 9.39 -5.62 -14.74
CA ARG A 14 8.11 -6.31 -14.92
C ARG A 14 8.35 -7.82 -14.87
N LYS A 15 7.72 -8.54 -13.92
CA LYS A 15 7.39 -9.96 -14.10
C LYS A 15 6.36 -10.08 -15.23
N ILE A 16 6.80 -9.80 -16.45
CA ILE A 16 6.09 -10.16 -17.66
C ILE A 16 6.00 -11.68 -17.62
N PRO A 17 4.80 -12.28 -17.72
CA PRO A 17 4.69 -13.74 -17.74
C PRO A 17 5.64 -14.28 -18.80
N LYS A 18 6.55 -15.16 -18.35
CA LYS A 18 7.52 -15.82 -19.20
C LYS A 18 6.94 -17.19 -19.54
N ILE A 19 6.69 -17.44 -20.81
CA ILE A 19 6.43 -18.80 -21.31
C ILE A 19 7.68 -19.19 -22.10
N ASN A 20 8.32 -20.29 -21.74
CA ASN A 20 9.55 -20.78 -22.38
C ASN A 20 10.62 -19.67 -22.50
N GLU A 21 10.89 -18.97 -21.40
CA GLU A 21 11.88 -17.88 -21.28
C GLU A 21 11.59 -16.59 -22.10
N LYS A 22 10.50 -16.55 -22.87
CA LYS A 22 10.10 -15.36 -23.65
C LYS A 22 9.10 -14.48 -22.89
N LYS A 23 9.39 -13.19 -22.81
CA LYS A 23 8.52 -12.15 -22.23
C LYS A 23 7.29 -11.94 -23.11
N ILE A 24 6.08 -12.18 -22.61
CA ILE A 24 4.81 -11.92 -23.33
C ILE A 24 4.09 -10.69 -22.78
N HIS A 25 3.96 -9.64 -23.60
CA HIS A 25 3.13 -8.47 -23.25
C HIS A 25 1.64 -8.79 -23.46
N LEU A 26 0.95 -9.15 -22.37
CA LEU A 26 -0.49 -9.37 -22.36
C LEU A 26 -1.19 -8.11 -21.83
N ASP A 27 -2.15 -7.63 -22.63
CA ASP A 27 -3.07 -6.56 -22.26
C ASP A 27 -4.39 -7.19 -21.80
N SER A 28 -5.08 -6.58 -20.84
CA SER A 28 -6.33 -7.08 -20.25
C SER A 28 -7.39 -7.39 -21.30
N LEU A 29 -7.47 -6.61 -22.38
CA LEU A 29 -8.40 -6.87 -23.48
C LEU A 29 -8.05 -8.17 -24.24
N LYS A 30 -6.77 -8.47 -24.42
CA LYS A 30 -6.32 -9.72 -25.06
C LYS A 30 -6.61 -10.93 -24.17
N LEU A 31 -6.44 -10.79 -22.85
CA LEU A 31 -6.79 -11.84 -21.88
C LEU A 31 -8.29 -12.10 -21.90
N PHE A 32 -9.12 -11.05 -21.86
CA PHE A 32 -10.57 -11.14 -21.95
C PHE A 32 -11.06 -11.82 -23.23
N ASN A 33 -10.52 -11.43 -24.39
CA ASN A 33 -10.85 -12.07 -25.66
C ASN A 33 -10.45 -13.56 -25.69
N ARG A 34 -9.32 -13.92 -25.08
CA ARG A 34 -8.91 -15.33 -24.96
C ARG A 34 -9.85 -16.11 -24.05
N LEU A 35 -10.27 -15.54 -22.92
CA LEU A 35 -11.22 -16.12 -21.97
C LEU A 35 -12.52 -16.59 -22.65
N ILE A 36 -13.12 -15.74 -23.49
CA ILE A 36 -14.35 -16.06 -24.25
C ILE A 36 -14.13 -17.29 -25.15
N ILE A 37 -12.96 -17.40 -25.77
CA ILE A 37 -12.63 -18.50 -26.68
C ILE A 37 -12.33 -19.79 -25.90
N PHE A 38 -11.69 -19.67 -24.74
CA PHE A 38 -11.29 -20.81 -23.89
C PHE A 38 -12.45 -21.47 -23.14
N ALA A 39 -13.61 -20.83 -23.05
CA ALA A 39 -14.85 -21.48 -22.61
C ALA A 39 -15.18 -22.77 -23.41
N GLN A 40 -14.62 -22.92 -24.61
CA GLN A 40 -14.75 -24.14 -25.45
C GLN A 40 -13.83 -25.30 -25.04
N ARG A 41 -12.99 -25.14 -24.01
CA ARG A 41 -12.05 -26.16 -23.47
C ARG A 41 -12.31 -26.44 -21.99
N ASP A 42 -13.58 -26.42 -21.58
CA ASP A 42 -14.03 -26.69 -20.20
C ASP A 42 -13.51 -25.69 -19.15
N MET A 43 -12.85 -24.60 -19.57
CA MET A 43 -12.47 -23.52 -18.67
C MET A 43 -13.70 -22.66 -18.37
N THR A 44 -14.12 -22.63 -17.10
CA THR A 44 -15.27 -21.86 -16.67
C THR A 44 -14.87 -20.42 -16.33
N VAL A 45 -15.84 -19.49 -16.40
CA VAL A 45 -15.64 -18.11 -15.94
C VAL A 45 -15.27 -18.10 -14.45
N GLU A 46 -15.88 -19.00 -13.67
CA GLU A 46 -15.62 -19.21 -12.25
C GLU A 46 -14.16 -19.57 -11.97
N THR A 47 -13.64 -20.65 -12.57
CA THR A 47 -12.24 -21.09 -12.40
C THR A 47 -11.24 -20.02 -12.86
N SER A 48 -11.64 -19.18 -13.83
CA SER A 48 -10.78 -18.11 -14.32
C SER A 48 -10.71 -16.89 -13.39
N LEU A 49 -11.76 -16.63 -12.60
CA LEU A 49 -11.83 -15.49 -11.69
C LEU A 49 -11.15 -15.72 -10.34
N ALA A 50 -10.66 -16.94 -10.10
CA ALA A 50 -9.60 -17.21 -9.13
C ALA A 50 -8.27 -16.50 -9.48
N TYR A 51 -8.10 -16.09 -10.74
CA TYR A 51 -6.93 -15.35 -11.21
C TYR A 51 -7.24 -13.86 -11.35
N GLU A 52 -6.18 -13.04 -11.37
CA GLU A 52 -6.35 -11.59 -11.40
C GLU A 52 -6.88 -11.09 -12.75
N LEU A 53 -6.49 -11.76 -13.84
CA LEU A 53 -6.86 -11.45 -15.23
C LEU A 53 -6.53 -10.01 -15.67
N THR A 54 -5.73 -9.32 -14.88
CA THR A 54 -5.19 -8.00 -15.15
C THR A 54 -3.72 -7.97 -14.68
N PRO A 55 -2.89 -7.05 -15.19
CA PRO A 55 -1.46 -7.05 -14.87
C PRO A 55 -1.11 -6.91 -13.39
N PHE A 56 -2.03 -6.34 -12.60
CA PHE A 56 -1.89 -6.09 -11.16
C PHE A 56 -3.25 -6.24 -10.48
N PRO A 57 -3.31 -6.62 -9.19
CA PRO A 57 -4.56 -6.67 -8.45
C PRO A 57 -5.17 -5.28 -8.27
N LEU A 58 -6.12 -4.94 -9.15
CA LEU A 58 -6.65 -3.59 -9.29
C LEU A 58 -7.49 -3.13 -8.09
N SER A 59 -7.95 -4.08 -7.27
CA SER A 59 -8.57 -3.80 -5.97
C SER A 59 -7.59 -3.16 -4.97
N LEU A 60 -6.28 -3.36 -5.13
CA LEU A 60 -5.23 -2.88 -4.22
C LEU A 60 -4.18 -1.99 -4.92
N PHE A 61 -4.09 -2.03 -6.24
CA PHE A 61 -3.10 -1.30 -7.04
C PHE A 61 -3.76 -0.48 -8.15
N SER A 62 -3.17 0.67 -8.47
CA SER A 62 -3.68 1.58 -9.48
C SER A 62 -3.13 1.21 -10.86
N ASN A 63 -4.00 1.15 -11.85
CA ASN A 63 -3.62 0.91 -13.25
C ASN A 63 -2.79 2.07 -13.86
N LYS A 64 -2.88 3.28 -13.29
CA LYS A 64 -2.22 4.49 -13.86
C LYS A 64 -0.72 4.52 -13.60
N ASP A 65 -0.31 4.18 -12.39
CA ASP A 65 1.07 4.27 -11.92
C ASP A 65 1.64 2.93 -11.45
N GLN A 66 0.83 1.87 -11.41
CA GLN A 66 1.20 0.52 -10.96
C GLN A 66 1.69 0.51 -9.51
N LYS A 67 1.21 1.48 -8.71
CA LYS A 67 1.52 1.62 -7.28
C LYS A 67 0.32 1.23 -6.44
N MET A 68 0.55 1.02 -5.15
CA MET A 68 -0.55 0.77 -4.21
C MET A 68 -1.56 1.92 -4.23
N ASN A 69 -2.85 1.55 -4.21
CA ASN A 69 -3.96 2.49 -4.13
C ASN A 69 -3.79 3.40 -2.91
N LYS A 70 -3.96 4.72 -3.08
CA LYS A 70 -3.91 5.66 -1.95
C LYS A 70 -5.24 5.67 -1.22
N ALA A 71 -5.18 5.54 0.10
CA ALA A 71 -6.25 6.03 0.94
C ALA A 71 -6.30 7.56 0.81
N ASN A 72 -7.50 8.14 0.83
CA ASN A 72 -7.61 9.57 1.08
C ASN A 72 -7.16 9.81 2.53
N LYS A 73 -5.89 10.17 2.76
CA LYS A 73 -5.29 10.39 4.10
C LYS A 73 -6.13 11.34 4.97
N ALA A 74 -6.84 12.28 4.35
CA ALA A 74 -7.72 13.20 5.05
C ALA A 74 -8.95 12.51 5.69
N GLY A 75 -9.38 11.34 5.20
CA GLY A 75 -10.63 10.72 5.64
C GLY A 75 -10.62 10.14 7.06
N PHE A 76 -9.47 9.75 7.61
CA PHE A 76 -9.43 9.08 8.93
C PHE A 76 -9.06 10.05 10.06
N SER A 77 -7.97 10.82 9.95
CA SER A 77 -7.57 11.74 11.03
C SER A 77 -8.22 13.12 10.94
N LYS A 78 -8.56 13.63 9.75
CA LYS A 78 -9.21 14.95 9.62
C LYS A 78 -10.73 14.87 9.71
N THR A 79 -11.34 13.68 9.62
CA THR A 79 -12.80 13.51 9.58
C THR A 79 -13.36 12.51 10.61
N SER A 80 -12.55 11.71 11.32
CA SER A 80 -13.07 10.84 12.40
C SER A 80 -12.50 11.27 13.76
N LEU A 81 -11.22 11.00 14.04
CA LEU A 81 -10.69 11.19 15.39
C LEU A 81 -10.71 12.65 15.90
N LYS A 82 -10.35 13.61 15.03
CA LYS A 82 -10.36 15.04 15.40
C LYS A 82 -11.77 15.64 15.46
N GLU A 83 -12.77 15.01 14.85
CA GLU A 83 -14.17 15.46 14.92
C GLU A 83 -14.84 15.00 16.23
N LEU A 84 -14.23 14.06 16.95
CA LEU A 84 -14.71 13.63 18.27
C LEU A 84 -14.59 14.72 19.35
N THR A 85 -13.75 15.73 19.12
CA THR A 85 -13.47 16.79 20.10
C THR A 85 -13.26 18.14 19.44
N ASP A 86 -13.75 19.20 20.07
CA ASP A 86 -13.48 20.57 19.60
C ASP A 86 -11.99 20.93 19.73
N PRO A 87 -11.45 21.71 18.78
CA PRO A 87 -10.08 22.19 18.85
C PRO A 87 -9.90 23.13 20.05
N LEU A 88 -8.75 22.99 20.71
CA LEU A 88 -8.35 23.78 21.86
C LEU A 88 -7.51 24.98 21.43
N ASP A 89 -7.77 26.12 22.07
CA ASP A 89 -6.88 27.27 22.03
C ASP A 89 -5.77 27.10 23.08
N LEU A 90 -4.60 26.68 22.62
CA LEU A 90 -3.43 26.55 23.47
C LEU A 90 -2.66 27.86 23.66
N THR A 91 -3.08 29.01 23.11
CA THR A 91 -2.32 30.28 23.12
C THR A 91 -1.81 30.68 24.51
N ASN A 92 -2.59 30.44 25.55
CA ASN A 92 -2.25 30.77 26.94
C ASN A 92 -1.80 29.57 27.79
N GLN A 93 -1.72 28.37 27.22
CA GLN A 93 -1.36 27.16 27.95
C GLN A 93 0.13 26.88 27.81
N SER A 94 0.85 26.85 28.93
CA SER A 94 2.24 26.38 28.96
C SER A 94 2.28 24.86 28.95
N CYS A 95 3.27 24.32 28.27
CA CYS A 95 3.47 22.88 28.13
C CYS A 95 4.94 22.58 28.43
N SER A 96 5.24 21.59 29.28
CA SER A 96 6.62 21.35 29.71
C SER A 96 7.55 21.11 28.51
N THR A 97 7.08 20.31 27.55
CA THR A 97 7.88 19.80 26.46
C THR A 97 7.14 19.91 25.15
N LEU A 98 7.84 20.46 24.16
CA LEU A 98 7.41 20.52 22.78
C LEU A 98 8.17 19.49 21.96
N VAL A 99 7.46 18.53 21.37
CA VAL A 99 8.00 17.59 20.38
C VAL A 99 7.56 18.03 18.99
N VAL A 100 8.52 18.27 18.09
CA VAL A 100 8.27 18.77 16.74
C VAL A 100 8.65 17.73 15.71
N ASP A 101 7.71 17.43 14.82
CA ASP A 101 7.95 16.70 13.58
C ASP A 101 8.91 17.52 12.68
N GLY A 102 10.13 17.02 12.53
CA GLY A 102 11.17 17.61 11.72
C GLY A 102 10.84 17.57 10.23
N GLY A 103 10.14 16.53 9.76
CA GLY A 103 9.66 16.43 8.39
C GLY A 103 8.67 17.55 8.06
N TRP A 104 7.71 17.83 8.96
CA TRP A 104 6.82 18.98 8.88
C TRP A 104 7.60 20.31 8.93
N LEU A 105 8.53 20.44 9.88
CA LEU A 105 9.32 21.66 10.11
C LEU A 105 10.04 22.12 8.84
N LEU A 106 10.63 21.21 8.05
CA LEU A 106 11.35 21.50 6.80
C LEU A 106 10.52 22.30 5.77
N TYR A 107 9.18 22.28 5.88
CA TYR A 107 8.30 23.00 4.96
C TYR A 107 7.74 24.30 5.54
N MET A 108 7.99 24.61 6.81
CA MET A 108 7.42 25.79 7.49
C MET A 108 8.19 27.08 7.22
N VAL A 109 9.51 27.01 7.06
CA VAL A 109 10.36 28.19 6.93
C VAL A 109 10.57 28.56 5.46
N LYS A 110 10.24 29.81 5.12
CA LYS A 110 10.46 30.36 3.77
C LYS A 110 11.94 30.66 3.57
N TRP A 111 12.44 30.41 2.36
CA TRP A 111 13.82 30.74 1.97
C TRP A 111 13.81 31.91 1.01
N GLU A 112 14.58 32.94 1.31
CA GLU A 112 14.73 34.14 0.50
C GLU A 112 15.99 34.06 -0.36
N GLN A 113 15.95 34.55 -1.60
CA GLN A 113 17.14 34.54 -2.46
C GLN A 113 18.26 35.41 -1.85
N GLY A 114 19.51 34.96 -2.01
CA GLY A 114 20.68 35.66 -1.47
C GLY A 114 21.04 35.25 -0.04
N GLN A 115 20.21 34.47 0.65
CA GLN A 115 20.55 33.91 1.96
C GLN A 115 21.64 32.84 1.84
N THR A 116 22.53 32.82 2.83
CA THR A 116 23.43 31.69 3.09
C THR A 116 22.68 30.54 3.74
N TRP A 117 23.25 29.34 3.67
CA TRP A 117 22.70 28.19 4.40
C TRP A 117 22.67 28.40 5.91
N GLN A 118 23.62 29.15 6.48
CA GLN A 118 23.60 29.51 7.90
C GLN A 118 22.44 30.46 8.23
N GLU A 119 22.14 31.44 7.38
CA GLU A 119 20.98 32.33 7.57
C GLU A 119 19.66 31.57 7.46
N ILE A 120 19.58 30.58 6.55
CA ILE A 120 18.45 29.65 6.51
C ILE A 120 18.36 28.89 7.85
N ALA A 121 19.45 28.30 8.33
CA ALA A 121 19.46 27.56 9.59
C ALA A 121 19.06 28.43 10.80
N ASN A 122 19.50 29.69 10.83
CA ASN A 122 19.10 30.66 11.85
C ASN A 122 17.60 31.03 11.76
N SER A 123 17.04 31.04 10.55
CA SER A 123 15.60 31.25 10.33
C SER A 123 14.79 30.08 10.90
N TYR A 124 15.25 28.84 10.70
CA TYR A 124 14.68 27.66 11.35
C TYR A 124 14.82 27.69 12.87
N LEU A 125 15.98 28.08 13.39
CA LEU A 125 16.21 28.22 14.83
C LEU A 125 15.23 29.21 15.45
N SER A 126 15.09 30.40 14.83
CA SER A 126 14.16 31.44 15.29
C SER A 126 12.72 30.95 15.28
N TYR A 127 12.34 30.16 14.27
CA TYR A 127 11.01 29.55 14.17
C TYR A 127 10.76 28.53 15.29
N VAL A 128 11.69 27.59 15.52
CA VAL A 128 11.57 26.57 16.57
C VAL A 128 11.59 27.21 17.96
N GLN A 129 12.45 28.20 18.20
CA GLN A 129 12.45 28.97 19.45
C GLN A 129 11.15 29.72 19.65
N CYS A 130 10.54 30.26 18.58
CA CYS A 130 9.22 30.90 18.64
C CYS A 130 8.12 29.91 19.03
N LEU A 131 8.11 28.72 18.43
CA LEU A 131 7.18 27.65 18.79
C LEU A 131 7.35 27.22 20.25
N GLY A 132 8.60 27.02 20.68
CA GLY A 132 8.97 26.55 22.01
C GLY A 132 9.00 27.61 23.11
N ARG A 133 8.61 28.88 22.85
CA ARG A 133 8.68 29.96 23.87
C ARG A 133 7.95 29.65 25.17
N ARG A 134 6.97 28.76 25.12
CA ARG A 134 6.10 28.38 26.24
C ARG A 134 6.45 27.00 26.80
N SER A 135 7.55 26.42 26.34
CA SER A 135 8.02 25.11 26.74
C SER A 135 9.42 25.19 27.35
N GLN A 136 9.63 24.37 28.36
CA GLN A 136 10.92 24.28 29.07
C GLN A 136 11.91 23.47 28.25
N LYS A 137 11.43 22.40 27.59
CA LYS A 137 12.20 21.53 26.71
C LYS A 137 11.60 21.57 25.30
N THR A 138 12.46 21.66 24.29
CA THR A 138 12.06 21.50 22.88
C THR A 138 12.88 20.39 22.24
N ILE A 139 12.18 19.50 21.54
CA ILE A 139 12.73 18.32 20.90
C ILE A 139 12.28 18.33 19.45
N VAL A 140 13.23 18.22 18.53
CA VAL A 140 12.94 18.09 17.09
C VAL A 140 13.38 16.70 16.65
N VAL A 141 12.46 15.95 16.05
CA VAL A 141 12.72 14.60 15.57
C VAL A 141 12.70 14.62 14.04
N PHE A 142 13.85 14.38 13.41
CA PHE A 142 13.98 14.36 11.96
C PHE A 142 13.91 12.94 11.40
N ASP A 143 13.30 12.81 10.22
CA ASP A 143 13.40 11.61 9.40
C ASP A 143 14.86 11.29 9.06
N GLY A 144 15.13 9.99 8.99
CA GLY A 144 16.21 9.39 8.24
C GLY A 144 15.79 9.02 6.83
N TYR A 145 16.80 8.74 6.00
CA TYR A 145 16.61 8.37 4.59
C TYR A 145 17.24 7.02 4.27
N SER A 146 17.34 6.13 5.26
CA SER A 146 17.68 4.73 5.04
C SER A 146 16.53 4.00 4.36
N ARG A 147 16.87 2.96 3.59
CA ARG A 147 15.88 2.24 2.77
C ARG A 147 14.77 1.63 3.62
N SER A 148 13.52 1.93 3.29
CA SER A 148 12.35 1.44 4.02
C SER A 148 11.13 1.24 3.09
N PRO A 149 10.10 0.50 3.52
CA PRO A 149 8.81 0.42 2.83
C PRO A 149 8.17 1.79 2.53
N LYS A 150 8.35 2.78 3.42
CA LYS A 150 7.81 4.14 3.25
C LYS A 150 8.43 4.88 2.06
N ASP A 151 9.62 4.48 1.60
CA ASP A 151 10.25 5.04 0.39
C ASP A 151 9.37 4.91 -0.84
N HIS A 152 8.55 3.85 -0.94
CA HIS A 152 7.62 3.70 -2.05
C HIS A 152 6.71 4.93 -2.22
N ASP A 153 6.29 5.48 -1.09
CA ASP A 153 5.44 6.66 -1.02
C ASP A 153 6.21 7.95 -1.28
N HIS A 154 7.44 8.05 -0.77
CA HIS A 154 8.36 9.16 -1.06
C HIS A 154 8.72 9.24 -2.55
N ILE A 155 9.12 8.12 -3.18
CA ILE A 155 9.47 8.02 -4.60
C ILE A 155 8.28 8.41 -5.49
N ARG A 156 7.04 8.15 -5.04
CA ARG A 156 5.84 8.61 -5.76
C ARG A 156 5.66 10.13 -5.72
N ARG A 157 6.04 10.78 -4.62
CA ARG A 157 5.90 12.24 -4.44
C ARG A 157 7.01 12.99 -5.19
N THR A 158 8.19 12.41 -5.33
CA THR A 158 9.33 13.00 -6.04
C THR A 158 9.06 13.08 -7.55
N LYS A 159 8.97 14.31 -8.09
CA LYS A 159 8.67 14.54 -9.52
C LYS A 159 9.92 14.83 -10.36
N LYS A 160 10.86 15.61 -9.81
CA LYS A 160 12.18 15.91 -10.40
C LYS A 160 13.04 16.69 -9.40
N SER A 161 13.98 16.03 -8.72
CA SER A 161 14.87 16.67 -7.75
C SER A 161 16.04 17.40 -8.44
N CYS A 162 16.70 18.32 -7.73
CA CYS A 162 17.99 18.85 -8.17
C CYS A 162 19.13 17.83 -7.92
N CYS A 163 20.32 18.11 -8.47
CA CYS A 163 21.50 17.31 -8.17
C CYS A 163 21.87 17.40 -6.68
N ASP A 164 22.74 16.51 -6.25
CA ASP A 164 23.31 16.53 -4.90
C ASP A 164 24.11 17.83 -4.74
N LEU A 165 23.85 18.53 -3.64
CA LEU A 165 24.48 19.79 -3.32
C LEU A 165 25.24 19.61 -2.01
N GLN A 166 26.51 19.97 -2.03
CA GLN A 166 27.29 20.09 -0.81
C GLN A 166 26.88 21.37 -0.09
N ILE A 167 26.37 21.25 1.14
CA ILE A 167 26.00 22.41 1.95
C ILE A 167 27.22 22.88 2.74
N ARG A 168 27.55 24.17 2.60
CA ARG A 168 28.47 24.86 3.50
C ARG A 168 27.75 26.06 4.11
N PRO A 169 27.91 26.34 5.42
CA PRO A 169 27.17 27.40 6.09
C PRO A 169 27.27 28.77 5.42
N ASP A 170 28.43 29.10 4.85
CA ASP A 170 28.77 30.36 4.20
C ASP A 170 28.30 30.47 2.73
N MET A 171 27.87 29.36 2.12
CA MET A 171 27.42 29.37 0.73
C MET A 171 25.99 29.90 0.60
N ILE A 172 25.79 30.76 -0.41
CA ILE A 172 24.46 31.24 -0.81
C ILE A 172 23.67 30.10 -1.47
N HIS A 173 22.41 29.92 -1.06
CA HIS A 173 21.52 28.98 -1.74
C HIS A 173 20.95 29.63 -3.01
N TRP A 174 20.92 28.84 -4.09
CA TRP A 174 20.35 29.26 -5.39
C TRP A 174 19.17 28.38 -5.83
N THR A 175 18.96 27.25 -5.14
CA THR A 175 17.98 26.25 -5.54
C THR A 175 16.65 26.50 -4.85
N PRO A 176 15.52 26.51 -5.59
CA PRO A 176 14.21 26.62 -4.96
C PRO A 176 13.98 25.50 -3.93
N ARG A 177 13.51 25.87 -2.73
CA ARG A 177 13.26 24.96 -1.59
C ARG A 177 12.58 23.65 -2.00
N ALA A 178 11.51 23.73 -2.79
CA ALA A 178 10.76 22.54 -3.21
C ALA A 178 11.63 21.54 -4.01
N LYS A 179 12.47 22.03 -4.94
CA LYS A 179 13.37 21.16 -5.72
C LYS A 179 14.50 20.59 -4.88
N PHE A 180 14.95 21.36 -3.89
CA PHE A 180 15.99 20.95 -2.95
C PHE A 180 15.49 19.80 -2.05
N LEU A 181 14.32 19.98 -1.43
CA LEU A 181 13.72 19.00 -0.51
C LEU A 181 13.19 17.74 -1.22
N ASP A 182 13.06 17.74 -2.55
CA ASP A 182 12.76 16.54 -3.33
C ASP A 182 13.95 15.56 -3.40
N ASN A 183 15.18 16.01 -3.09
CA ASN A 183 16.40 15.18 -3.04
C ASN A 183 16.68 14.72 -1.59
N THR A 184 16.78 13.42 -1.36
CA THR A 184 17.03 12.85 -0.02
C THR A 184 18.42 13.18 0.51
N ASN A 185 19.46 13.17 -0.33
CA ASN A 185 20.83 13.53 0.08
C ASN A 185 20.90 15.00 0.53
N ASN A 186 20.24 15.89 -0.22
CA ASN A 186 20.17 17.31 0.12
C ASN A 186 19.40 17.55 1.42
N LYS A 187 18.33 16.78 1.67
CA LYS A 187 17.61 16.83 2.95
C LYS A 187 18.51 16.38 4.10
N SER A 188 19.25 15.28 3.94
CA SER A 188 20.21 14.82 4.96
C SER A 188 21.26 15.89 5.29
N GLU A 189 21.86 16.51 4.28
CA GLU A 189 22.84 17.60 4.47
C GLU A 189 22.23 18.80 5.21
N LEU A 190 20.99 19.20 4.85
CA LEU A 190 20.30 20.28 5.55
C LEU A 190 19.97 19.90 7.00
N ILE A 191 19.49 18.69 7.23
CA ILE A 191 19.19 18.18 8.57
C ILE A 191 20.45 18.14 9.42
N HIS A 192 21.61 17.79 8.88
CA HIS A 192 22.88 17.86 9.61
C HIS A 192 23.20 19.30 10.04
N LEU A 193 23.06 20.27 9.14
CA LEU A 193 23.26 21.68 9.46
C LEU A 193 22.26 22.17 10.53
N LEU A 194 20.98 21.87 10.37
CA LEU A 194 19.93 22.24 11.33
C LEU A 194 20.16 21.60 12.69
N SER A 195 20.47 20.30 12.72
CA SER A 195 20.76 19.55 13.95
C SER A 195 21.93 20.16 14.71
N SER A 196 23.01 20.51 14.02
CA SER A 196 24.16 21.17 14.65
C SER A 196 23.82 22.56 15.19
N THR A 197 22.98 23.32 14.48
CA THR A 197 22.54 24.66 14.87
C THR A 197 21.63 24.61 16.09
N PHE A 198 20.67 23.68 16.10
CA PHE A 198 19.72 23.47 17.20
C PHE A 198 20.41 22.99 18.47
N ARG A 199 21.30 21.99 18.38
CA ARG A 199 22.04 21.49 19.54
C ARG A 199 22.91 22.55 20.20
N LYS A 200 23.54 23.45 19.41
CA LYS A 200 24.29 24.60 19.93
C LYS A 200 23.43 25.57 20.75
N HIS A 201 22.12 25.56 20.57
CA HIS A 201 21.16 26.43 21.25
C HIS A 201 20.24 25.65 22.20
N ASN A 202 20.73 24.54 22.76
CA ASN A 202 20.04 23.71 23.76
C ASN A 202 18.68 23.13 23.30
N ILE A 203 18.45 23.00 21.99
CA ILE A 203 17.32 22.24 21.46
C ILE A 203 17.77 20.79 21.27
N THR A 204 16.99 19.85 21.79
CA THR A 204 17.27 18.42 21.63
C THR A 204 16.92 18.00 20.21
N VAL A 205 17.80 17.24 19.55
CA VAL A 205 17.55 16.75 18.19
C VAL A 205 17.84 15.26 18.10
N GLU A 206 16.82 14.51 17.72
CA GLU A 206 16.90 13.11 17.30
C GLU A 206 16.81 13.05 15.77
N GLN A 207 17.68 12.28 15.14
CA GLN A 207 17.58 11.95 13.73
C GLN A 207 17.43 10.44 13.63
N CYS A 208 16.34 9.98 13.06
CA CYS A 208 16.06 8.56 12.92
C CYS A 208 16.84 7.94 11.75
N ASP A 209 16.90 6.61 11.70
CA ASP A 209 17.48 5.90 10.55
C ASP A 209 16.49 5.87 9.36
N ASN A 210 15.21 5.66 9.67
CA ASN A 210 14.10 5.63 8.73
C ASN A 210 13.10 6.76 9.08
N ASP A 211 11.80 6.51 9.03
CA ASP A 211 10.78 7.51 9.33
C ASP A 211 10.68 7.85 10.83
N ALA A 212 10.36 9.12 11.12
CA ALA A 212 10.34 9.67 12.47
C ALA A 212 9.03 9.44 13.25
N ASP A 213 7.94 8.97 12.63
CA ASP A 213 6.61 8.95 13.25
C ASP A 213 6.61 8.19 14.59
N THR A 214 7.21 7.00 14.62
CA THR A 214 7.29 6.15 15.82
C THR A 214 8.14 6.79 16.92
N SER A 215 9.23 7.47 16.55
CA SER A 215 10.13 8.16 17.48
C SER A 215 9.50 9.40 18.08
N ILE A 216 8.74 10.17 17.29
CA ILE A 216 7.94 11.31 17.76
C ILE A 216 6.96 10.84 18.84
N VAL A 217 6.24 9.75 18.59
CA VAL A 217 5.28 9.17 19.54
C VAL A 217 6.00 8.67 20.80
N ARG A 218 7.10 7.92 20.65
CA ARG A 218 7.89 7.39 21.75
C ARG A 218 8.41 8.48 22.69
N GLU A 219 8.99 9.55 22.14
CA GLU A 219 9.50 10.67 22.95
C GLU A 219 8.35 11.43 23.64
N ALA A 220 7.23 11.62 22.95
CA ALA A 220 6.06 12.27 23.52
C ALA A 220 5.47 11.48 24.68
N LEU A 221 5.33 10.16 24.55
CA LEU A 221 4.78 9.29 25.60
C LEU A 221 5.72 9.14 26.79
N ALA A 222 7.03 9.03 26.53
CA ALA A 222 8.04 8.99 27.60
C ALA A 222 7.94 10.25 28.47
N THR A 223 7.78 11.41 27.85
CA THR A 223 7.66 12.68 28.59
C THR A 223 6.28 12.86 29.24
N ALA A 224 5.20 12.38 28.60
CA ALA A 224 3.83 12.50 29.11
C ALA A 224 3.53 11.66 30.37
N THR A 225 4.50 10.85 30.79
CA THR A 225 4.44 10.10 32.06
C THR A 225 4.54 11.03 33.25
N ASP A 226 5.42 12.04 33.17
CA ASP A 226 5.75 12.91 34.30
C ASP A 226 5.28 14.36 34.11
N ASP A 227 5.04 14.79 32.86
CA ASP A 227 4.75 16.19 32.55
C ASP A 227 3.84 16.39 31.32
N SER A 228 3.40 17.64 31.08
CA SER A 228 2.60 17.99 29.91
C SER A 228 3.42 18.01 28.60
N VAL A 229 2.84 17.51 27.51
CA VAL A 229 3.51 17.42 26.20
C VAL A 229 2.64 18.01 25.08
N GLU A 230 3.27 18.78 24.18
CA GLU A 230 2.66 19.21 22.93
C GLU A 230 3.44 18.58 21.76
N VAL A 231 2.73 17.83 20.91
CA VAL A 231 3.27 17.25 19.68
C VAL A 231 2.81 18.09 18.49
N ARG A 232 3.74 18.68 17.76
CA ARG A 232 3.48 19.43 16.51
C ARG A 232 3.77 18.53 15.31
N ALA A 233 2.73 18.00 14.68
CA ALA A 233 2.83 17.15 13.49
C ALA A 233 1.56 17.26 12.63
N GLU A 234 1.64 16.84 11.36
CA GLU A 234 0.47 16.80 10.46
C GLU A 234 0.00 15.39 10.13
N ASP A 235 0.85 14.37 10.30
CA ASP A 235 0.51 13.02 9.89
C ASP A 235 -0.56 12.39 10.78
N ALA A 236 -1.48 11.69 10.13
CA ALA A 236 -2.53 10.90 10.78
C ALA A 236 -1.95 9.76 11.61
N ASP A 237 -0.86 9.17 11.12
CA ASP A 237 -0.23 7.99 11.71
C ASP A 237 0.28 8.29 13.13
N VAL A 238 0.85 9.49 13.34
CA VAL A 238 1.28 9.98 14.65
C VAL A 238 0.09 10.10 15.63
N LEU A 239 -1.02 10.73 15.21
CA LEU A 239 -2.19 10.87 16.08
C LEU A 239 -2.79 9.50 16.45
N VAL A 240 -2.90 8.60 15.48
CA VAL A 240 -3.44 7.24 15.70
C VAL A 240 -2.60 6.49 16.72
N MET A 241 -1.27 6.53 16.59
CA MET A 241 -0.37 5.91 17.56
C MET A 241 -0.44 6.57 18.94
N LEU A 242 -0.51 7.90 19.02
CA LEU A 242 -0.68 8.62 20.29
C LEU A 242 -1.98 8.21 21.01
N VAL A 243 -3.11 8.16 20.29
CA VAL A 243 -4.41 7.78 20.86
C VAL A 243 -4.40 6.33 21.38
N HIS A 244 -3.73 5.42 20.66
CA HIS A 244 -3.62 4.03 21.08
C HIS A 244 -2.76 3.86 22.33
N HIS A 245 -1.58 4.49 22.35
CA HIS A 245 -0.55 4.25 23.37
C HIS A 245 -0.58 5.18 24.57
N ILE A 246 -1.33 6.28 24.53
CA ILE A 246 -1.35 7.23 25.64
C ILE A 246 -1.70 6.50 26.95
N PRO A 247 -0.88 6.60 28.00
CA PRO A 247 -1.16 5.93 29.26
C PRO A 247 -2.34 6.60 29.98
N SER A 248 -2.88 5.94 31.00
CA SER A 248 -3.82 6.55 31.93
C SER A 248 -3.07 7.49 32.88
N THR A 249 -2.56 8.63 32.37
CA THR A 249 -1.83 9.62 33.15
C THR A 249 -2.64 10.88 33.39
N ASN A 250 -2.30 11.60 34.46
CA ASN A 250 -2.92 12.88 34.79
C ASN A 250 -2.40 14.04 33.91
N HIS A 251 -1.27 13.85 33.22
CA HIS A 251 -0.63 14.91 32.45
C HIS A 251 -1.23 15.06 31.03
N PRO A 252 -1.43 16.29 30.55
CA PRO A 252 -2.01 16.51 29.22
C PRO A 252 -1.01 16.24 28.10
N LEU A 253 -1.49 15.55 27.07
CA LEU A 253 -0.78 15.36 25.79
C LEU A 253 -1.63 15.98 24.69
N PHE A 254 -1.10 17.04 24.07
CA PHE A 254 -1.75 17.74 22.97
C PHE A 254 -1.15 17.36 21.62
N PHE A 255 -2.00 17.17 20.63
CA PHE A 255 -1.60 17.01 19.23
C PHE A 255 -2.02 18.26 18.45
N THR A 256 -1.04 19.02 17.96
CA THR A 256 -1.26 20.31 17.30
C THR A 256 -0.93 20.26 15.82
N THR A 257 -1.89 20.71 15.01
CA THR A 257 -1.79 20.81 13.55
C THR A 257 -2.06 22.24 13.09
N SER A 258 -1.92 22.50 11.79
CA SER A 258 -2.33 23.75 11.16
C SER A 258 -3.82 24.07 11.32
N LYS A 259 -4.67 23.06 11.60
CA LYS A 259 -6.12 23.22 11.78
C LYS A 259 -6.55 23.45 13.23
N GLY A 260 -5.66 23.29 14.20
CA GLY A 260 -5.98 23.37 15.62
C GLY A 260 -5.22 22.35 16.45
N SER A 261 -5.41 22.46 17.76
CA SER A 261 -4.79 21.61 18.79
C SER A 261 -5.83 20.72 19.44
N TYR A 262 -5.49 19.48 19.77
CA TYR A 262 -6.43 18.50 20.30
C TYR A 262 -5.85 17.80 21.51
N ASP A 263 -6.64 17.57 22.56
CA ASP A 263 -6.23 16.73 23.70
C ASP A 263 -6.41 15.26 23.31
N VAL A 264 -5.30 14.55 23.20
CA VAL A 264 -5.27 13.14 22.76
C VAL A 264 -6.06 12.25 23.72
N ARG A 265 -6.12 12.60 25.02
CA ARG A 265 -6.88 11.83 26.01
C ARG A 265 -8.38 11.95 25.77
N ARG A 266 -8.86 13.16 25.47
CA ARG A 266 -10.28 13.38 25.15
C ARG A 266 -10.70 12.62 23.90
N ILE A 267 -9.83 12.60 22.87
CA ILE A 267 -10.07 11.78 21.67
C ILE A 267 -10.15 10.30 22.06
N ARG A 268 -9.23 9.80 22.88
CA ARG A 268 -9.25 8.42 23.35
C ARG A 268 -10.50 8.09 24.16
N GLU A 269 -10.92 8.97 25.06
CA GLU A 269 -12.10 8.79 25.92
C GLU A 269 -13.40 8.80 25.12
N ALA A 270 -13.44 9.49 23.98
CA ALA A 270 -14.57 9.47 23.06
C ALA A 270 -14.70 8.15 22.27
N LEU A 271 -13.65 7.33 22.21
CA LEU A 271 -13.66 6.03 21.56
C LEU A 271 -14.12 4.93 22.53
N SER A 272 -14.92 4.00 22.04
CA SER A 272 -15.25 2.76 22.75
C SER A 272 -13.99 1.93 23.05
N GLU A 273 -14.08 0.99 24.00
CA GLU A 273 -12.99 0.06 24.29
C GLU A 273 -12.53 -0.70 23.03
N ARG A 274 -13.49 -1.20 22.24
CA ARG A 274 -13.21 -1.94 21.02
C ARG A 274 -12.50 -1.10 19.97
N GLU A 275 -12.96 0.13 19.74
CA GLU A 275 -12.30 1.05 18.79
C GLU A 275 -10.86 1.36 19.22
N ARG A 276 -10.61 1.52 20.52
CA ARG A 276 -9.26 1.74 21.05
C ARG A 276 -8.34 0.54 20.83
N CYS A 277 -8.84 -0.67 21.07
CA CYS A 277 -8.10 -1.92 20.89
C CYS A 277 -7.67 -2.12 19.44
N TYR A 278 -8.58 -1.93 18.48
CA TYR A 278 -8.33 -2.27 17.07
C TYR A 278 -7.89 -1.08 16.21
N LEU A 279 -7.68 0.11 16.79
CA LEU A 279 -7.35 1.34 16.06
C LEU A 279 -6.15 1.18 15.11
N LEU A 280 -5.04 0.60 15.60
CA LEU A 280 -3.81 0.41 14.81
C LEU A 280 -4.02 -0.56 13.65
N PHE A 281 -4.65 -1.72 13.91
CA PHE A 281 -4.98 -2.70 12.88
C PHE A 281 -5.89 -2.08 11.82
N CYS A 282 -7.02 -1.49 12.23
CA CYS A 282 -7.97 -0.91 11.30
C CYS A 282 -7.33 0.19 10.47
N HIS A 283 -6.50 1.04 11.07
CA HIS A 283 -5.78 2.09 10.34
C HIS A 283 -4.75 1.53 9.35
N ALA A 284 -4.04 0.45 9.69
CA ALA A 284 -3.08 -0.18 8.78
C ALA A 284 -3.79 -0.90 7.62
N PHE A 285 -4.72 -1.82 7.93
CA PHE A 285 -5.37 -2.70 6.97
C PHE A 285 -6.22 -1.95 5.94
N THR A 286 -6.90 -0.88 6.36
CA THR A 286 -7.71 -0.05 5.43
C THR A 286 -6.87 0.85 4.52
N GLY A 287 -5.55 0.92 4.75
CA GLY A 287 -4.59 1.61 3.92
C GLY A 287 -3.90 2.80 4.61
N CYS A 288 -2.58 2.84 4.50
CA CYS A 288 -1.67 3.87 5.02
C CYS A 288 -0.51 4.08 4.02
N ASP A 289 0.64 4.62 4.43
CA ASP A 289 1.77 4.85 3.50
C ASP A 289 2.43 3.56 2.99
N THR A 290 2.32 2.46 3.75
CA THR A 290 2.94 1.16 3.44
C THR A 290 1.89 0.07 3.10
N VAL A 291 0.60 0.40 3.17
CA VAL A 291 -0.49 -0.54 2.90
C VAL A 291 -1.47 0.09 1.94
N SER A 292 -1.82 -0.63 0.87
CA SER A 292 -2.78 -0.17 -0.13
C SER A 292 -4.16 0.09 0.47
N ALA A 293 -4.83 1.15 0.04
CA ALA A 293 -6.28 1.24 0.20
C ALA A 293 -7.01 0.18 -0.64
N ILE A 294 -8.19 -0.22 -0.18
CA ILE A 294 -9.05 -1.17 -0.87
C ILE A 294 -10.01 -0.40 -1.77
N ALA A 295 -9.93 -0.60 -3.08
CA ALA A 295 -10.73 0.13 -4.04
C ALA A 295 -12.23 -0.16 -3.86
N GLY A 296 -13.04 0.89 -3.93
CA GLY A 296 -14.49 0.82 -3.68
C GLY A 296 -14.89 0.86 -2.20
N HIS A 297 -13.94 0.82 -1.26
CA HIS A 297 -14.23 0.86 0.17
C HIS A 297 -13.60 2.10 0.83
N GLY A 298 -14.45 2.89 1.50
CA GLY A 298 -14.01 4.06 2.26
C GLY A 298 -13.34 3.66 3.58
N LYS A 299 -12.27 4.36 3.96
CA LYS A 299 -11.51 4.06 5.17
C LYS A 299 -12.35 4.12 6.45
N THR A 300 -13.13 5.19 6.63
CA THR A 300 -14.08 5.33 7.75
C THR A 300 -15.15 4.25 7.71
N THR A 301 -15.73 3.99 6.53
CA THR A 301 -16.74 2.94 6.35
C THR A 301 -16.24 1.54 6.73
N LEU A 302 -14.98 1.24 6.43
CA LEU A 302 -14.37 -0.02 6.85
C LEU A 302 -14.07 -0.05 8.35
N PHE A 303 -13.59 1.05 8.92
CA PHE A 303 -13.38 1.15 10.37
C PHE A 303 -14.68 0.92 11.15
N ASP A 304 -15.75 1.64 10.79
CA ASP A 304 -17.07 1.51 11.43
C ASP A 304 -17.58 0.07 11.29
N ARG A 305 -17.39 -0.53 10.12
CA ARG A 305 -17.76 -1.91 9.87
C ARG A 305 -16.98 -2.89 10.75
N PHE A 306 -15.66 -2.76 10.84
CA PHE A 306 -14.84 -3.65 11.67
C PHE A 306 -15.23 -3.53 13.15
N CYS A 307 -15.48 -2.31 13.62
CA CYS A 307 -15.91 -2.07 15.01
C CYS A 307 -17.33 -2.59 15.30
N ALA A 308 -18.20 -2.67 14.29
CA ALA A 308 -19.55 -3.24 14.40
C ALA A 308 -19.62 -4.75 14.11
N GLY A 309 -18.58 -5.33 13.51
CA GLY A 309 -18.55 -6.73 13.07
C GLY A 309 -18.36 -7.73 14.21
N ASP A 310 -18.36 -9.02 13.88
CA ASP A 310 -17.93 -10.09 14.79
C ASP A 310 -16.75 -10.81 14.14
N ILE A 311 -15.58 -10.17 14.24
CA ILE A 311 -14.32 -10.60 13.58
C ILE A 311 -13.11 -10.44 14.51
N ASP A 312 -13.33 -10.31 15.81
CA ASP A 312 -12.28 -10.02 16.80
C ASP A 312 -11.16 -11.07 16.76
N GLU A 313 -11.52 -12.35 16.67
CA GLU A 313 -10.56 -13.45 16.57
C GLU A 313 -9.58 -13.30 15.40
N HIS A 314 -9.98 -12.63 14.32
CA HIS A 314 -9.10 -12.39 13.17
C HIS A 314 -8.31 -11.09 13.32
N MET A 315 -8.89 -10.06 13.93
CA MET A 315 -8.18 -8.80 14.20
C MET A 315 -7.10 -8.98 15.27
N ASP A 316 -7.35 -9.83 16.27
CA ASP A 316 -6.39 -10.16 17.34
C ASP A 316 -5.10 -10.76 16.79
N ILE A 317 -5.16 -11.55 15.71
CA ILE A 317 -3.98 -12.09 15.02
C ILE A 317 -3.08 -10.97 14.50
N PHE A 318 -3.63 -9.82 14.12
CA PHE A 318 -2.82 -8.68 13.67
C PHE A 318 -2.18 -7.90 14.81
N LEU A 319 -2.71 -8.03 16.02
CA LEU A 319 -2.18 -7.41 17.24
C LEU A 319 -1.17 -8.31 17.97
N ASP A 320 -1.25 -9.64 17.76
CA ASP A 320 -0.31 -10.59 18.33
C ASP A 320 1.07 -10.52 17.67
N THR A 321 2.08 -10.07 18.43
CA THR A 321 3.49 -9.98 17.99
C THR A 321 4.13 -11.32 17.63
N GLN A 322 3.54 -12.44 18.05
CA GLN A 322 4.02 -13.80 17.80
C GLN A 322 3.22 -14.53 16.71
N ALA A 323 2.28 -13.85 16.05
CA ALA A 323 1.46 -14.46 15.02
C ALA A 323 2.33 -14.99 13.85
N THR A 324 1.99 -16.20 13.40
CA THR A 324 2.65 -16.79 12.24
C THR A 324 2.15 -16.13 10.95
N LYS A 325 3.00 -16.13 9.91
CA LYS A 325 2.62 -15.61 8.58
C LYS A 325 1.36 -16.31 8.03
N ASP A 326 1.22 -17.61 8.25
CA ASP A 326 0.07 -18.38 7.77
C ASP A 326 -1.22 -17.97 8.51
N ALA A 327 -1.16 -17.76 9.83
CA ALA A 327 -2.28 -17.24 10.60
C ALA A 327 -2.69 -15.84 10.12
N VAL A 328 -1.73 -14.95 9.89
CA VAL A 328 -1.97 -13.59 9.35
C VAL A 328 -2.62 -13.64 7.97
N ILE A 329 -2.15 -14.53 7.08
CA ILE A 329 -2.72 -14.70 5.74
C ILE A 329 -4.16 -15.23 5.83
N GLN A 330 -4.41 -16.23 6.67
CA GLN A 330 -5.75 -16.80 6.86
C GLN A 330 -6.72 -15.77 7.44
N ALA A 331 -6.35 -15.09 8.53
CA ALA A 331 -7.14 -14.03 9.15
C ALA A 331 -7.44 -12.90 8.15
N GLY A 332 -6.43 -12.47 7.38
CA GLY A 332 -6.59 -11.46 6.35
C GLY A 332 -7.54 -11.87 5.22
N THR A 333 -7.47 -13.13 4.77
CA THR A 333 -8.45 -13.68 3.81
C THR A 333 -9.87 -13.62 4.38
N THR A 334 -10.09 -14.06 5.62
CA THR A 334 -11.42 -14.00 6.25
C THR A 334 -11.91 -12.56 6.43
N ILE A 335 -11.03 -11.62 6.75
CA ILE A 335 -11.37 -10.19 6.80
C ILE A 335 -11.79 -9.69 5.41
N PHE A 336 -11.11 -10.08 4.33
CA PHE A 336 -11.58 -9.73 2.97
C PHE A 336 -12.94 -10.35 2.65
N GLN A 337 -13.19 -11.61 3.01
CA GLN A 337 -14.51 -12.23 2.86
C GLN A 337 -15.61 -11.44 3.58
N TYR A 338 -15.30 -10.95 4.78
CA TYR A 338 -16.18 -10.09 5.57
C TYR A 338 -16.41 -8.71 4.91
N ILE A 339 -15.36 -8.08 4.37
CA ILE A 339 -15.46 -6.79 3.63
C ILE A 339 -16.41 -6.92 2.42
N TYR A 340 -16.38 -8.05 1.73
CA TYR A 340 -17.21 -8.31 0.56
C TYR A 340 -18.55 -9.02 0.87
N HIS A 341 -18.94 -9.10 2.15
CA HIS A 341 -20.23 -9.65 2.60
C HIS A 341 -20.46 -11.13 2.26
N ALA A 342 -19.40 -11.94 2.23
CA ALA A 342 -19.49 -13.36 1.92
C ALA A 342 -18.52 -14.18 2.80
N PRO A 343 -18.72 -14.20 4.14
CA PRO A 343 -17.87 -14.94 5.05
C PRO A 343 -17.88 -16.45 4.73
N GLY A 344 -16.71 -17.09 4.80
CA GLY A 344 -16.55 -18.52 4.51
C GLY A 344 -16.50 -18.89 3.03
N THR A 345 -16.72 -17.93 2.12
CA THR A 345 -16.64 -18.14 0.66
C THR A 345 -15.23 -17.85 0.14
N ALA A 346 -14.69 -18.68 -0.75
CA ALA A 346 -13.37 -18.41 -1.36
C ALA A 346 -13.37 -17.06 -2.11
N LEU A 347 -12.27 -16.30 -2.07
CA LEU A 347 -12.22 -14.98 -2.71
C LEU A 347 -12.41 -15.08 -4.23
N GLY A 348 -11.89 -16.14 -4.86
CA GLY A 348 -12.17 -16.45 -6.27
C GLY A 348 -13.65 -16.64 -6.60
N GLU A 349 -14.41 -17.28 -5.70
CA GLU A 349 -15.85 -17.47 -5.87
C GLU A 349 -16.63 -16.15 -5.64
N ILE A 350 -16.24 -15.34 -4.65
CA ILE A 350 -16.79 -13.99 -4.45
C ILE A 350 -16.53 -13.13 -5.68
N ARG A 351 -15.32 -13.19 -6.25
CA ARG A 351 -14.95 -12.50 -7.50
C ARG A 351 -15.86 -12.94 -8.64
N HIS A 352 -16.12 -14.25 -8.78
CA HIS A 352 -17.04 -14.79 -9.78
C HIS A 352 -18.47 -14.27 -9.60
N ASN A 353 -19.03 -14.38 -8.40
CA ASN A 353 -20.40 -13.97 -8.13
C ASN A 353 -20.61 -12.46 -8.38
N MET A 354 -19.67 -11.62 -7.91
CA MET A 354 -19.72 -10.18 -8.15
C MET A 354 -19.52 -9.83 -9.62
N PHE A 355 -18.63 -10.52 -10.33
CA PHE A 355 -18.44 -10.34 -11.76
C PHE A 355 -19.73 -10.64 -12.51
N SER A 356 -20.36 -11.79 -12.26
CA SER A 356 -21.58 -12.22 -12.96
C SER A 356 -22.72 -11.23 -12.79
N TRP A 357 -22.94 -10.74 -11.57
CA TRP A 357 -23.94 -9.70 -11.31
C TRP A 357 -23.60 -8.37 -12.01
N LYS A 358 -22.36 -7.88 -11.88
CA LYS A 358 -21.94 -6.60 -12.49
C LYS A 358 -21.91 -6.65 -14.01
N ALA A 359 -21.57 -7.80 -14.59
CA ALA A 359 -21.59 -8.04 -16.03
C ALA A 359 -23.01 -7.86 -16.60
N ALA A 360 -24.01 -8.43 -15.91
CA ALA A 360 -25.41 -8.27 -16.28
C ALA A 360 -25.87 -6.80 -16.23
N ALA A 361 -25.26 -5.97 -15.36
CA ALA A 361 -25.55 -4.54 -15.24
C ALA A 361 -24.78 -3.64 -16.23
N GLY A 362 -23.90 -4.18 -17.08
CA GLY A 362 -23.33 -3.49 -18.24
C GLY A 362 -21.97 -2.79 -18.06
N LEU A 363 -21.40 -2.67 -16.86
CA LEU A 363 -20.04 -2.15 -16.68
C LEU A 363 -19.30 -2.86 -15.54
N ILE A 364 -18.23 -3.58 -15.89
CA ILE A 364 -17.30 -4.19 -14.92
C ILE A 364 -16.06 -3.31 -14.81
N LYS A 365 -15.84 -2.78 -13.62
CA LYS A 365 -14.57 -2.18 -13.21
C LYS A 365 -13.83 -3.21 -12.35
N PRO A 366 -12.72 -3.80 -12.83
CA PRO A 366 -12.00 -4.84 -12.08
C PRO A 366 -11.54 -4.36 -10.69
N GLU A 367 -11.32 -3.05 -10.52
CA GLU A 367 -11.01 -2.43 -9.24
C GLU A 367 -12.10 -2.68 -8.17
N THR A 368 -13.33 -2.98 -8.59
CA THR A 368 -14.46 -3.19 -7.67
C THR A 368 -14.70 -4.65 -7.31
N LEU A 369 -13.86 -5.56 -7.80
CA LEU A 369 -13.86 -6.97 -7.42
C LEU A 369 -12.96 -7.17 -6.18
N PRO A 370 -13.17 -8.23 -5.39
CA PRO A 370 -12.25 -8.62 -4.33
C PRO A 370 -10.83 -8.86 -4.86
N PRO A 371 -9.77 -8.68 -4.07
CA PRO A 371 -8.46 -9.22 -4.43
C PRO A 371 -8.52 -10.75 -4.59
N THR A 372 -7.61 -11.30 -5.39
CA THR A 372 -7.30 -12.74 -5.36
C THR A 372 -6.65 -13.13 -4.03
N GLU A 373 -6.66 -14.41 -3.70
CA GLU A 373 -6.09 -14.97 -2.46
C GLU A 373 -4.62 -14.58 -2.27
N GLY A 374 -3.77 -14.69 -3.30
CA GLY A 374 -2.37 -14.28 -3.20
C GLY A 374 -2.19 -12.76 -3.06
N ALA A 375 -3.08 -11.95 -3.64
CA ALA A 375 -3.05 -10.50 -3.46
C ALA A 375 -3.49 -10.10 -2.04
N ALA A 376 -4.55 -10.74 -1.52
CA ALA A 376 -5.02 -10.61 -0.14
C ALA A 376 -3.92 -11.02 0.86
N ALA A 377 -3.21 -12.12 0.60
CA ALA A 377 -2.09 -12.57 1.42
C ALA A 377 -0.99 -11.50 1.51
N LYS A 378 -0.57 -10.91 0.38
CA LYS A 378 0.46 -9.86 0.37
C LYS A 378 0.00 -8.56 1.03
N HIS A 379 -1.26 -8.19 0.89
CA HIS A 379 -1.84 -7.06 1.62
C HIS A 379 -1.80 -7.30 3.13
N SER A 380 -2.26 -8.47 3.57
CA SER A 380 -2.34 -8.84 4.98
C SER A 380 -0.98 -8.86 5.65
N LEU A 381 0.05 -9.40 4.98
CA LEU A 381 1.42 -9.36 5.49
C LEU A 381 1.96 -7.93 5.65
N ARG A 382 1.66 -7.02 4.71
CA ARG A 382 2.07 -5.61 4.82
C ARG A 382 1.33 -4.89 5.95
N ALA A 383 0.03 -5.15 6.09
CA ALA A 383 -0.79 -4.62 7.17
C ALA A 383 -0.25 -5.06 8.53
N TYR A 384 0.04 -6.35 8.68
CA TYR A 384 0.67 -6.91 9.88
C TYR A 384 2.00 -6.21 10.18
N LEU A 385 2.94 -6.17 9.22
CA LEU A 385 4.23 -5.46 9.38
C LEU A 385 4.04 -4.04 9.92
N GLN A 386 3.12 -3.27 9.33
CA GLN A 386 2.89 -1.89 9.75
C GLN A 386 2.25 -1.80 11.14
N THR A 387 1.31 -2.69 11.46
CA THR A 387 0.70 -2.78 12.78
C THR A 387 1.74 -3.12 13.84
N GLN A 388 2.68 -4.03 13.56
CA GLN A 388 3.76 -4.39 14.48
C GLN A 388 4.72 -3.22 14.72
N ASP A 389 5.14 -2.50 13.68
CA ASP A 389 5.96 -1.29 13.83
C ASP A 389 5.29 -0.23 14.72
N TRP A 390 3.97 -0.09 14.63
CA TRP A 390 3.20 0.84 15.46
C TRP A 390 2.96 0.33 16.88
N ILE A 391 2.73 -0.97 17.09
CA ILE A 391 2.61 -1.56 18.43
C ILE A 391 3.92 -1.43 19.20
N LEU A 392 5.04 -1.73 18.55
CA LEU A 392 6.36 -1.72 19.17
C LEU A 392 6.99 -0.32 19.22
N LEU A 393 6.34 0.69 18.59
CA LEU A 393 6.89 2.03 18.40
C LEU A 393 8.32 2.01 17.84
N GLN A 394 8.54 1.08 16.91
CA GLN A 394 9.84 0.80 16.32
C GLN A 394 9.67 0.58 14.81
N SER A 395 10.30 1.42 14.01
CA SER A 395 10.36 1.21 12.57
C SER A 395 11.20 -0.01 12.22
N MET A 396 10.81 -0.72 11.16
CA MET A 396 11.54 -1.90 10.67
C MET A 396 11.66 -3.00 11.75
N SER A 397 10.62 -3.18 12.57
CA SER A 397 10.59 -4.22 13.63
C SER A 397 10.68 -5.64 13.07
N LEU A 398 10.22 -5.82 11.83
CA LEU A 398 10.33 -7.05 11.06
C LEU A 398 10.95 -6.77 9.68
N ASN A 399 11.56 -7.77 9.07
CA ASN A 399 12.17 -7.63 7.74
C ASN A 399 11.08 -7.46 6.66
N PRO A 400 10.98 -6.32 5.95
CA PRO A 400 9.89 -6.11 4.99
C PRO A 400 9.86 -7.14 3.85
N SER A 401 11.01 -7.70 3.47
CA SER A 401 11.10 -8.72 2.42
C SER A 401 10.33 -10.00 2.76
N ASP A 402 10.13 -10.26 4.05
CA ASP A 402 9.33 -11.38 4.55
C ASP A 402 7.82 -11.09 4.55
N TYR A 403 7.45 -9.82 4.46
CA TYR A 403 6.09 -9.32 4.69
C TYR A 403 5.53 -8.53 3.50
N GLY A 404 5.69 -9.08 2.30
CA GLY A 404 5.02 -8.57 1.09
C GLY A 404 5.71 -7.40 0.40
N TRP A 405 6.99 -7.18 0.69
CA TRP A 405 7.88 -6.27 -0.03
C TRP A 405 9.03 -7.03 -0.70
N THR A 406 9.69 -6.40 -1.66
CA THR A 406 10.96 -6.86 -2.23
C THR A 406 11.93 -5.70 -2.35
N LEU A 407 13.22 -5.94 -2.13
CA LEU A 407 14.22 -4.89 -2.28
C LEU A 407 14.61 -4.75 -3.76
N GLY A 408 14.21 -3.63 -4.37
CA GLY A 408 14.58 -3.25 -5.72
C GLY A 408 15.83 -2.36 -5.76
N VAL A 409 16.16 -1.88 -6.97
CA VAL A 409 17.32 -0.98 -7.19
C VAL A 409 17.13 0.37 -6.48
N HIS A 410 15.89 0.85 -6.42
CA HIS A 410 15.54 2.18 -5.92
C HIS A 410 14.95 2.17 -4.50
N GLY A 411 14.87 1.01 -3.83
CA GLY A 411 14.23 0.87 -2.52
C GLY A 411 13.29 -0.32 -2.46
N TYR A 412 12.46 -0.40 -1.42
CA TYR A 412 11.46 -1.45 -1.31
C TYR A 412 10.29 -1.22 -2.27
N GLU A 413 9.91 -2.28 -2.98
CA GLU A 413 8.77 -2.31 -3.90
C GLU A 413 7.73 -3.31 -3.38
N PRO A 414 6.43 -2.96 -3.38
CA PRO A 414 5.39 -3.84 -2.88
C PRO A 414 5.21 -5.03 -3.83
N VAL A 415 5.16 -6.24 -3.29
CA VAL A 415 4.84 -7.46 -4.06
C VAL A 415 3.32 -7.53 -4.23
N PRO A 416 2.77 -7.43 -5.46
CA PRO A 416 1.32 -7.37 -5.63
C PRO A 416 0.64 -8.73 -5.35
N THR A 417 1.20 -9.80 -5.90
CA THR A 417 0.82 -11.20 -5.67
C THR A 417 1.97 -12.11 -6.11
N LEU A 418 2.00 -13.35 -5.64
CA LEU A 418 2.86 -14.40 -6.18
C LEU A 418 2.13 -15.31 -7.17
N ASP A 419 0.81 -15.21 -7.22
CA ASP A 419 -0.02 -16.03 -8.09
C ASP A 419 0.22 -15.68 -9.56
N PRO A 420 0.08 -16.65 -10.46
CA PRO A 420 0.03 -16.36 -11.88
C PRO A 420 -1.11 -15.40 -12.21
N MET A 421 -0.88 -14.51 -13.19
CA MET A 421 -1.88 -13.52 -13.63
C MET A 421 -3.13 -14.15 -14.23
N ALA A 422 -2.97 -15.29 -14.89
CA ALA A 422 -3.99 -16.04 -15.59
C ALA A 422 -3.59 -17.52 -15.67
N PRO A 423 -4.54 -18.44 -15.93
CA PRO A 423 -4.25 -19.86 -16.15
C PRO A 423 -3.18 -20.07 -17.23
N GLU A 424 -2.34 -21.08 -17.06
CA GLU A 424 -1.25 -21.36 -18.00
C GLU A 424 -1.78 -21.64 -19.42
N GLU A 425 -2.93 -22.31 -19.53
CA GLU A 425 -3.63 -22.59 -20.78
C GLU A 425 -3.95 -21.30 -21.54
N LEU A 426 -4.40 -20.27 -20.82
CA LEU A 426 -4.75 -18.98 -21.39
C LEU A 426 -3.52 -18.19 -21.85
N LEU A 427 -2.40 -18.34 -21.13
CA LEU A 427 -1.11 -17.77 -21.50
C LEU A 427 -0.55 -18.47 -22.75
N GLN A 428 -0.61 -19.80 -22.80
CA GLN A 428 -0.11 -20.68 -23.86
C GLN A 428 -1.10 -20.89 -25.02
N PHE A 429 -1.95 -19.88 -25.33
CA PHE A 429 -2.97 -19.95 -26.38
C PHE A 429 -2.51 -20.76 -27.61
N THR A 430 -3.08 -21.96 -27.76
CA THR A 430 -2.74 -22.90 -28.82
C THR A 430 -3.92 -23.03 -29.76
N SER A 431 -3.74 -22.62 -31.02
CA SER A 431 -4.65 -22.89 -32.14
C SER A 431 -3.89 -23.53 -33.30
N CYS A 432 -4.55 -24.42 -34.04
CA CYS A 432 -3.94 -25.08 -35.20
C CYS A 432 -4.45 -24.52 -36.53
N ASN A 433 -3.61 -24.55 -37.56
CA ASN A 433 -4.00 -24.30 -38.95
C ASN A 433 -3.98 -25.61 -39.75
N CYS A 434 -4.39 -26.72 -39.13
CA CYS A 434 -4.37 -28.03 -39.78
C CYS A 434 -5.45 -28.14 -40.86
N ASN A 435 -5.07 -28.57 -42.05
CA ASN A 435 -5.99 -28.91 -43.15
C ASN A 435 -6.57 -30.33 -43.05
N GLY A 436 -6.13 -31.13 -42.07
CA GLY A 436 -6.53 -32.53 -41.88
C GLY A 436 -7.35 -32.78 -40.62
N ASP A 437 -7.69 -34.04 -40.37
CA ASP A 437 -8.60 -34.48 -39.30
C ASP A 437 -8.09 -34.28 -37.86
N CYS A 438 -6.92 -33.67 -37.67
CA CYS A 438 -6.29 -33.41 -36.37
C CYS A 438 -6.14 -34.64 -35.45
N SER A 439 -6.12 -35.86 -36.01
CA SER A 439 -6.06 -37.11 -35.24
C SER A 439 -4.69 -37.35 -34.57
N ASN A 440 -3.61 -36.83 -35.15
CA ASN A 440 -2.23 -37.14 -34.74
C ASN A 440 -1.46 -35.91 -34.22
N ARG A 441 -0.27 -36.16 -33.65
CA ARG A 441 0.62 -35.14 -33.07
C ARG A 441 1.22 -34.14 -34.07
N ARG A 442 0.87 -34.19 -35.37
CA ARG A 442 1.17 -33.11 -36.32
C ARG A 442 0.28 -31.89 -36.07
N CYS A 443 -0.91 -32.09 -35.49
CA CYS A 443 -1.74 -30.99 -35.00
C CYS A 443 -1.14 -30.43 -33.70
N CYS A 444 -0.86 -29.13 -33.65
CA CYS A 444 -0.33 -28.49 -32.45
C CYS A 444 -1.30 -28.56 -31.26
N CYS A 445 -2.61 -28.53 -31.49
CA CYS A 445 -3.61 -28.71 -30.43
C CYS A 445 -3.49 -30.12 -29.84
N LYS A 446 -3.51 -31.17 -30.69
CA LYS A 446 -3.36 -32.57 -30.25
C LYS A 446 -2.01 -32.84 -29.58
N ARG A 447 -0.94 -32.23 -30.10
CA ARG A 447 0.42 -32.35 -29.55
C ARG A 447 0.53 -31.75 -28.15
N ASN A 448 -0.15 -30.63 -27.91
CA ASN A 448 -0.21 -29.96 -26.61
C ASN A 448 -1.34 -30.50 -25.72
N GLY A 449 -1.97 -31.62 -26.09
CA GLY A 449 -3.00 -32.27 -25.27
C GLY A 449 -4.35 -31.54 -25.21
N VAL A 450 -4.58 -30.51 -26.03
CA VAL A 450 -5.80 -29.69 -26.01
C VAL A 450 -6.71 -29.95 -27.21
N LYS A 451 -8.03 -29.81 -27.01
CA LYS A 451 -9.03 -29.90 -28.09
C LYS A 451 -8.93 -28.71 -29.07
N CYS A 452 -9.22 -28.95 -30.33
CA CYS A 452 -9.37 -27.89 -31.34
C CYS A 452 -10.62 -27.06 -31.02
N ILE A 453 -10.54 -25.75 -31.27
CA ILE A 453 -11.54 -24.74 -30.93
C ILE A 453 -11.89 -23.88 -32.15
N SER A 454 -12.91 -23.04 -32.08
CA SER A 454 -13.35 -22.16 -33.18
C SER A 454 -12.26 -21.21 -33.69
N ALA A 455 -11.28 -20.89 -32.85
CA ALA A 455 -10.12 -20.09 -33.22
C ALA A 455 -9.02 -20.86 -33.98
N CYS A 456 -9.18 -22.17 -34.24
CA CYS A 456 -8.31 -22.95 -35.12
C CYS A 456 -8.65 -22.63 -36.58
N GLY A 457 -7.63 -22.41 -37.42
CA GLY A 457 -7.80 -21.83 -38.76
C GLY A 457 -8.77 -22.58 -39.66
N VAL A 458 -8.39 -23.78 -40.10
CA VAL A 458 -9.19 -24.55 -41.08
C VAL A 458 -10.19 -25.48 -40.39
N CYS A 459 -9.77 -26.23 -39.37
CA CYS A 459 -10.68 -27.18 -38.72
C CYS A 459 -11.78 -26.53 -37.87
N LYS A 460 -11.52 -25.30 -37.36
CA LYS A 460 -12.41 -24.54 -36.47
C LYS A 460 -12.98 -25.33 -35.29
N GLY A 461 -12.32 -26.42 -34.89
CA GLY A 461 -12.83 -27.33 -33.85
C GLY A 461 -14.11 -28.09 -34.22
N ILE A 462 -14.54 -28.06 -35.49
CA ILE A 462 -15.77 -28.71 -35.97
C ILE A 462 -15.43 -29.81 -36.97
N SER A 463 -14.57 -29.52 -37.95
CA SER A 463 -14.25 -30.43 -39.05
C SER A 463 -13.04 -31.35 -38.77
N CYS A 464 -12.77 -31.65 -37.50
CA CYS A 464 -11.65 -32.52 -37.11
C CYS A 464 -11.99 -33.45 -35.94
N LYS A 465 -11.31 -34.59 -35.85
CA LYS A 465 -11.47 -35.61 -34.79
C LYS A 465 -10.91 -35.20 -33.43
N ASN A 466 -10.22 -34.07 -33.34
CA ASN A 466 -9.77 -33.50 -32.07
C ASN A 466 -10.73 -32.40 -31.56
N CYS A 467 -12.03 -32.51 -31.88
CA CYS A 467 -13.08 -31.63 -31.38
C CYS A 467 -13.62 -32.11 -30.01
N GLY A 468 -14.39 -31.24 -29.35
CA GLY A 468 -15.04 -31.51 -28.06
C GLY A 468 -16.47 -32.05 -28.16
N HIS A 469 -16.99 -32.30 -29.38
CA HIS A 469 -18.27 -32.99 -29.54
C HIS A 469 -18.03 -34.50 -29.56
N ASP A 470 -18.53 -35.21 -28.55
CA ASP A 470 -18.82 -36.62 -28.69
C ASP A 470 -19.90 -36.78 -29.78
N GLY A 471 -19.62 -37.62 -30.77
CA GLY A 471 -20.63 -38.04 -31.72
C GLY A 471 -21.73 -38.75 -30.96
N GLY A 472 -22.95 -38.20 -31.01
CA GLY A 472 -24.13 -38.98 -30.70
C GLY A 472 -24.09 -40.24 -31.57
N GLU A 473 -24.04 -41.39 -30.92
CA GLU A 473 -24.10 -42.69 -31.58
C GLU A 473 -25.35 -42.73 -32.47
N SER A 474 -25.09 -43.00 -33.75
CA SER A 474 -26.07 -43.49 -34.70
C SER A 474 -26.72 -44.76 -34.17
N GLY A 475 -27.98 -44.68 -33.76
CA GLY A 475 -28.84 -45.84 -33.55
C GLY A 475 -29.35 -46.35 -34.89
N GLU A 476 -29.06 -47.62 -35.15
CA GLU A 476 -29.24 -48.37 -36.38
C GLU A 476 -30.71 -48.56 -36.82
N ASP A 477 -30.82 -48.91 -38.09
CA ASP A 477 -31.99 -49.36 -38.85
C ASP A 477 -32.98 -50.26 -38.07
N SER A 478 -34.26 -49.98 -38.29
CA SER A 478 -35.28 -51.04 -38.30
C SER A 478 -36.29 -50.76 -39.41
N GLU A 479 -36.11 -51.48 -40.52
CA GLU A 479 -37.18 -51.83 -41.46
C GLU A 479 -38.38 -52.38 -40.68
N ILE A 480 -39.58 -51.84 -40.91
CA ILE A 480 -40.82 -52.58 -40.70
C ILE A 480 -41.66 -52.42 -41.95
N ASP A 481 -41.65 -53.50 -42.72
CA ASP A 481 -42.60 -53.85 -43.76
C ASP A 481 -43.84 -54.44 -43.06
N SER A 482 -45.00 -53.79 -43.20
CA SER A 482 -46.38 -54.34 -43.09
C SER A 482 -47.42 -53.25 -43.36
#